data_AF-A0A7C5MCJ6-F1
#
_entry.id   AF-A0A7C5MCJ6-F1
#
_cell.length_a   1.000
_cell.length_b   1.000
_cell.length_c   1.000
_cell.angle_alpha   90.00
_cell.angle_beta   90.00
_cell.angle_gamma   90.00
#
_symmetry.space_group_name_H-M   'P 1'
#
loop_
_entity.id
_entity.type
_entity.pdbx_description
1 polymer ?
#
loop_
_entity_poly.entity_id
_entity_poly.type
_entity_poly.pdbx_seq_one_letter_code
_entity_poly.pdbx_strand_id
1 'polypeptide(L)'
;MYQLHDYAAATRVYRQTTLPPVKIVLTGTGRVANGAVQVLRDMNIHQVFPDEFLYKTSDLAVFTQLACKDYAARKDGQPFHLSDFFKNPGQYKSTFAPFAHTADIMINGIYWDNRAPAFFTQTEMADPRFHIRVIADVTCDIAPAASIPATLRPTTIANPVFGFDPKTGKEIAPFSPHGIDMMTIDNLPNEMPRDASISFGNQFIEHILPELLKENSPVIERATVADRGVLGKHFQYLNDYVF
;
A
#
# COMPACT_ATOMS: atom_id res chain seq x y z
N MET A 1 -9.96 -12.08 7.74
CA MET A 1 -10.03 -12.92 6.51
C MET A 1 -9.51 -14.33 6.78
N TYR A 2 -8.49 -14.48 7.63
CA TYR A 2 -7.85 -15.74 8.02
C TYR A 2 -8.76 -16.89 8.51
N GLN A 3 -10.01 -16.60 8.89
CA GLN A 3 -11.00 -17.60 9.30
C GLN A 3 -11.74 -18.25 8.10
N LEU A 4 -11.62 -17.66 6.91
CA LEU A 4 -12.22 -18.17 5.68
C LEU A 4 -11.28 -19.18 5.02
N HIS A 5 -11.86 -20.18 4.35
CA HIS A 5 -11.09 -21.29 3.78
C HIS A 5 -10.16 -20.86 2.62
N ASP A 6 -10.70 -20.03 1.73
CA ASP A 6 -10.06 -19.59 0.49
C ASP A 6 -10.68 -18.28 -0.03
N TYR A 7 -10.08 -17.72 -1.08
CA TYR A 7 -10.56 -16.46 -1.67
C TYR A 7 -12.00 -16.57 -2.18
N ALA A 8 -12.41 -17.73 -2.69
CA ALA A 8 -13.79 -17.95 -3.11
C ALA A 8 -14.77 -17.83 -1.93
N ALA A 9 -14.39 -18.26 -0.74
CA ALA A 9 -15.15 -18.04 0.50
C ALA A 9 -15.22 -16.56 0.87
N ALA A 10 -14.11 -15.81 0.72
CA ALA A 10 -14.08 -14.36 0.92
C ALA A 10 -15.03 -13.62 -0.02
N THR A 11 -14.98 -13.92 -1.32
CA THR A 11 -15.84 -13.27 -2.32
C THR A 11 -17.33 -13.52 -2.03
N ARG A 12 -17.72 -14.66 -1.44
CA ARG A 12 -19.11 -14.89 -1.01
C ARG A 12 -19.56 -13.91 0.08
N VAL A 13 -18.69 -13.63 1.05
CA VAL A 13 -18.94 -12.65 2.12
C VAL A 13 -18.97 -11.22 1.56
N TYR A 14 -18.01 -10.89 0.69
CA TYR A 14 -17.92 -9.58 0.04
C TYR A 14 -19.20 -9.20 -0.70
N ARG A 15 -19.77 -10.11 -1.47
CA ARG A 15 -21.00 -9.88 -2.23
C ARG A 15 -22.25 -9.66 -1.36
N GLN A 16 -22.20 -10.07 -0.10
CA GLN A 16 -23.29 -9.85 0.87
C GLN A 16 -23.08 -8.59 1.72
N THR A 17 -21.90 -7.96 1.61
CA THR A 17 -21.53 -6.78 2.38
C THR A 17 -21.95 -5.53 1.62
N THR A 18 -22.79 -4.70 2.24
CA THR A 18 -23.18 -3.39 1.68
C THR A 18 -22.49 -2.29 2.48
N LEU A 19 -21.78 -1.40 1.79
CA LEU A 19 -21.21 -0.21 2.40
C LEU A 19 -22.18 0.98 2.25
N PRO A 20 -22.21 1.90 3.22
CA PRO A 20 -22.87 3.19 3.03
C PRO A 20 -22.18 3.98 1.90
N PRO A 21 -22.75 5.13 1.48
CA PRO A 21 -22.08 6.02 0.53
C PRO A 21 -20.74 6.49 1.10
N VAL A 22 -19.66 5.87 0.63
CA VAL A 22 -18.28 6.17 1.04
C VAL A 22 -17.38 6.32 -0.18
N LYS A 23 -16.41 7.21 -0.08
CA LYS A 23 -15.39 7.47 -1.10
C LYS A 23 -14.06 6.87 -0.68
N ILE A 24 -13.57 5.92 -1.47
CA ILE A 24 -12.32 5.21 -1.22
C ILE A 24 -11.26 5.67 -2.22
N VAL A 25 -10.14 6.20 -1.72
CA VAL A 25 -8.97 6.50 -2.55
C VAL A 25 -7.93 5.39 -2.40
N LEU A 26 -7.57 4.75 -3.50
CA LEU A 26 -6.53 3.73 -3.56
C LEU A 26 -5.31 4.28 -4.30
N THR A 27 -4.11 4.19 -3.73
CA THR A 27 -2.88 4.67 -4.36
C THR A 27 -2.03 3.51 -4.88
N GLY A 28 -1.43 3.72 -6.05
CA GLY A 28 -0.55 2.76 -6.71
C GLY A 28 -1.22 2.00 -7.85
N THR A 29 -0.38 1.52 -8.77
CA THR A 29 -0.80 0.76 -9.97
C THR A 29 -0.05 -0.57 -10.12
N GLY A 30 0.73 -0.93 -9.09
CA GLY A 30 1.46 -2.19 -9.03
C GLY A 30 0.59 -3.38 -8.59
N ARG A 31 1.23 -4.53 -8.34
CA ARG A 31 0.53 -5.78 -7.99
C ARG A 31 -0.32 -5.66 -6.73
N VAL A 32 0.20 -5.00 -5.69
CA VAL A 32 -0.51 -4.77 -4.42
C VAL A 32 -1.80 -3.99 -4.65
N ALA A 33 -1.68 -2.79 -5.25
CA ALA A 33 -2.84 -1.96 -5.54
C ALA A 33 -3.85 -2.65 -6.46
N ASN A 34 -3.40 -3.38 -7.50
CA ASN A 34 -4.32 -4.10 -8.38
C ASN A 34 -5.03 -5.27 -7.66
N GLY A 35 -4.40 -5.89 -6.67
CA GLY A 35 -5.08 -6.84 -5.77
C GLY A 35 -6.19 -6.16 -4.95
N ALA A 36 -5.93 -4.96 -4.42
CA ALA A 36 -6.95 -4.17 -3.74
C ALA A 36 -8.10 -3.75 -4.68
N VAL A 37 -7.79 -3.34 -5.92
CA VAL A 37 -8.80 -3.07 -6.97
C VAL A 37 -9.70 -4.29 -7.19
N GLN A 38 -9.11 -5.48 -7.28
CA GLN A 38 -9.88 -6.71 -7.49
C GLN A 38 -10.86 -6.95 -6.32
N VAL A 39 -10.40 -6.80 -5.07
CA VAL A 39 -11.26 -6.95 -3.89
C VAL A 39 -12.39 -5.92 -3.89
N LEU A 40 -12.10 -4.64 -4.16
CA LEU A 40 -13.12 -3.58 -4.22
C LEU A 40 -14.19 -3.87 -5.30
N ARG A 41 -13.77 -4.39 -6.46
CA ARG A 41 -14.69 -4.82 -7.53
C ARG A 41 -15.52 -6.04 -7.13
N ASP A 42 -14.93 -7.01 -6.46
CA ASP A 42 -15.62 -8.20 -5.94
C ASP A 42 -16.65 -7.85 -4.85
N MET A 43 -16.45 -6.73 -4.16
CA MET A 43 -17.41 -6.10 -3.24
C MET A 43 -18.48 -5.25 -3.95
N ASN A 44 -18.50 -5.22 -5.29
CA ASN A 44 -19.38 -4.38 -6.12
C ASN A 44 -19.22 -2.86 -5.93
N ILE A 45 -18.06 -2.40 -5.42
CA ILE A 45 -17.78 -0.97 -5.28
C ILE A 45 -17.36 -0.44 -6.65
N HIS A 46 -17.99 0.65 -7.10
CA HIS A 46 -17.81 1.14 -8.47
C HIS A 46 -16.53 1.98 -8.58
N GLN A 47 -15.71 1.67 -9.59
CA GLN A 47 -14.53 2.47 -9.89
C GLN A 47 -14.90 3.70 -10.73
N VAL A 48 -14.43 4.87 -10.33
CA VAL A 48 -14.58 6.13 -11.06
C VAL A 48 -13.22 6.74 -11.39
N PHE A 49 -13.18 7.68 -12.33
CA PHE A 49 -11.96 8.42 -12.64
C PHE A 49 -11.60 9.41 -11.52
N PRO A 50 -10.31 9.79 -11.35
CA PRO A 50 -9.89 10.75 -10.32
C PRO A 50 -10.66 12.07 -10.34
N ASP A 51 -10.90 12.65 -11.51
CA ASP A 51 -11.67 13.91 -11.62
C ASP A 51 -13.14 13.71 -11.21
N GLU A 52 -13.75 12.60 -11.63
CA GLU A 52 -15.12 12.26 -11.22
C GLU A 52 -15.23 12.05 -9.71
N PHE A 53 -14.24 11.38 -9.12
CA PHE A 53 -14.15 11.17 -7.68
C PHE A 53 -14.13 12.49 -6.89
N LEU A 54 -13.42 13.50 -7.39
CA LEU A 54 -13.30 14.81 -6.75
C LEU A 54 -14.56 15.67 -6.92
N TYR A 55 -15.16 15.67 -8.11
CA TYR A 55 -16.16 16.68 -8.48
C TYR A 55 -17.61 16.17 -8.50
N LYS A 56 -17.86 14.86 -8.41
CA LYS A 56 -19.22 14.30 -8.35
C LYS A 56 -19.59 13.79 -6.96
N THR A 57 -20.83 14.00 -6.58
CA THR A 57 -21.47 13.30 -5.46
C THR A 57 -21.91 11.91 -5.90
N SER A 58 -21.91 10.96 -4.98
CA SER A 58 -22.37 9.59 -5.22
C SER A 58 -23.20 9.14 -4.03
N ASP A 59 -24.38 8.58 -4.31
CA ASP A 59 -25.24 7.94 -3.30
C ASP A 59 -24.85 6.48 -3.04
N LEU A 60 -23.76 6.02 -3.66
CA LEU A 60 -23.21 4.68 -3.54
C LEU A 60 -21.73 4.76 -3.15
N ALA A 61 -21.21 3.66 -2.59
CA ALA A 61 -19.79 3.51 -2.38
C ALA A 61 -19.04 3.50 -3.73
N VAL A 62 -18.01 4.34 -3.85
CA VAL A 62 -17.17 4.45 -5.04
C VAL A 62 -15.70 4.47 -4.66
N PHE A 63 -14.85 4.03 -5.57
CA PHE A 63 -13.40 4.15 -5.40
C PHE A 63 -12.71 4.73 -6.63
N THR A 64 -11.57 5.37 -6.42
CA THR A 64 -10.64 5.74 -7.49
C THR A 64 -9.27 5.14 -7.23
N GLN A 65 -8.52 4.87 -8.30
CA GLN A 65 -7.14 4.39 -8.24
C GLN A 65 -6.22 5.47 -8.78
N LEU A 66 -5.26 5.91 -7.97
CA LEU A 66 -4.33 6.97 -8.30
C LEU A 66 -2.97 6.40 -8.72
N ALA A 67 -2.47 6.86 -9.87
CA ALA A 67 -1.09 6.72 -10.29
C ALA A 67 -0.25 7.89 -9.77
N CYS A 68 1.09 7.76 -9.86
CA CYS A 68 2.02 8.78 -9.34
C CYS A 68 1.75 10.20 -9.90
N LYS A 69 1.33 10.30 -11.16
CA LYS A 69 0.99 11.58 -11.79
C LYS A 69 -0.22 12.29 -11.18
N ASP A 70 -1.09 11.55 -10.50
CA ASP A 70 -2.34 12.08 -9.95
C ASP A 70 -2.11 12.72 -8.57
N TYR A 71 -1.04 12.31 -7.87
CA TYR A 71 -0.72 12.79 -6.51
C TYR A 71 0.68 13.40 -6.34
N ALA A 72 1.49 13.47 -7.41
CA ALA A 72 2.79 14.11 -7.39
C ALA A 72 2.98 15.03 -8.58
N ALA A 73 3.61 16.19 -8.34
CA ALA A 73 3.97 17.15 -9.38
C ALA A 73 5.40 17.65 -9.15
N ARG A 74 6.09 18.06 -10.22
CA ARG A 74 7.42 18.64 -10.09
C ARG A 74 7.37 19.99 -9.36
N LYS A 75 8.37 20.25 -8.53
CA LYS A 75 8.51 21.51 -7.78
C LYS A 75 8.74 22.72 -8.69
N ASP A 76 9.38 22.50 -9.84
CA ASP A 76 9.69 23.54 -10.84
C ASP A 76 8.56 23.78 -11.85
N GLY A 77 7.42 23.09 -11.72
CA GLY A 77 6.26 23.23 -12.60
C GLY A 77 6.38 22.52 -13.95
N GLN A 78 7.46 21.78 -14.20
CA GLN A 78 7.59 20.97 -15.41
C GLN A 78 6.58 19.80 -15.42
N PRO A 79 6.22 19.27 -16.61
CA PRO A 79 5.34 18.12 -16.72
C PRO A 79 5.83 16.89 -15.95
N PHE A 80 4.89 16.10 -15.43
CA PHE A 80 5.21 14.85 -14.74
C PHE A 80 5.74 13.79 -15.74
N HIS A 81 6.87 13.17 -15.41
CA HIS A 81 7.40 12.02 -16.14
C HIS A 81 7.74 10.89 -15.17
N LEU A 82 7.14 9.71 -15.35
CA LEU A 82 7.28 8.59 -14.41
C LEU A 82 8.74 8.13 -14.23
N SER A 83 9.50 8.06 -15.34
CA SER A 83 10.91 7.69 -15.29
C SER A 83 11.78 8.71 -14.56
N ASP A 84 11.43 9.99 -14.62
CA ASP A 84 12.11 11.04 -13.85
C ASP A 84 11.71 10.97 -12.37
N PHE A 85 10.43 10.74 -12.07
CA PHE A 85 9.97 10.56 -10.69
C PHE A 85 10.71 9.44 -9.97
N PHE A 86 10.95 8.30 -10.61
CA PHE A 86 11.71 7.20 -10.00
C PHE A 86 13.21 7.49 -9.84
N LYS A 87 13.80 8.30 -10.73
CA LYS A 87 15.23 8.66 -10.64
C LYS A 87 15.47 9.81 -9.65
N ASN A 88 14.57 10.78 -9.64
CA ASN A 88 14.69 12.06 -8.94
C ASN A 88 13.46 12.38 -8.06
N PRO A 89 12.99 11.46 -7.20
CA PRO A 89 11.74 11.64 -6.45
C PRO A 89 11.73 12.88 -5.55
N GLY A 90 12.88 13.31 -5.03
CA GLY A 90 13.02 14.53 -4.21
C GLY A 90 12.74 15.85 -4.94
N GLN A 91 12.63 15.84 -6.26
CA GLN A 91 12.24 17.01 -7.07
C GLN A 91 10.73 17.21 -7.17
N TYR A 92 9.94 16.34 -6.52
CA TYR A 92 8.48 16.35 -6.57
C TYR A 92 7.88 16.78 -5.23
N LYS A 93 6.68 17.33 -5.30
CA LYS A 93 5.82 17.65 -4.16
C LYS A 93 4.52 16.85 -4.25
N SER A 94 3.89 16.59 -3.12
CA SER A 94 2.56 15.98 -3.09
C SER A 94 1.52 16.98 -3.60
N THR A 95 0.57 16.46 -4.38
CA THR A 95 -0.66 17.13 -4.80
C THR A 95 -1.89 16.37 -4.33
N PHE A 96 -1.76 15.53 -3.29
CA PHE A 96 -2.80 14.63 -2.81
C PHE A 96 -3.93 15.33 -2.02
N ALA A 97 -3.73 16.59 -1.58
CA ALA A 97 -4.67 17.31 -0.73
C ALA A 97 -6.15 17.27 -1.19
N PRO A 98 -6.50 17.44 -2.49
CA PRO A 98 -7.89 17.32 -2.93
C PRO A 98 -8.52 15.96 -2.61
N PHE A 99 -7.77 14.87 -2.73
CA PHE A 99 -8.22 13.53 -2.39
C PHE A 99 -8.33 13.35 -0.87
N ALA A 100 -7.39 13.89 -0.10
CA ALA A 100 -7.46 13.89 1.36
C ALA A 100 -8.68 14.64 1.91
N HIS A 101 -9.15 15.66 1.19
CA HIS A 101 -10.36 16.41 1.55
C HIS A 101 -11.67 15.75 1.09
N THR A 102 -11.60 14.71 0.25
CA THR A 102 -12.77 14.12 -0.41
C THR A 102 -13.01 12.67 0.00
N ALA A 103 -11.96 11.91 0.27
CA ALA A 103 -12.06 10.49 0.59
C ALA A 103 -12.37 10.28 2.08
N ASP A 104 -13.19 9.27 2.37
CA ASP A 104 -13.44 8.76 3.72
C ASP A 104 -12.37 7.73 4.12
N ILE A 105 -11.95 6.92 3.14
CA ILE A 105 -11.05 5.78 3.32
C ILE A 105 -9.88 5.92 2.34
N MET A 106 -8.66 5.74 2.82
CA MET A 106 -7.46 5.60 2.00
C MET A 106 -6.92 4.18 2.09
N ILE A 107 -6.60 3.59 0.94
CA ILE A 107 -5.83 2.35 0.84
C ILE A 107 -4.50 2.70 0.17
N ASN A 108 -3.40 2.56 0.90
CA ASN A 108 -2.07 2.87 0.39
C ASN A 108 -1.38 1.61 -0.11
N GLY A 109 -1.18 1.49 -1.43
CA GLY A 109 -0.61 0.31 -2.08
C GLY A 109 0.62 0.60 -2.94
N ILE A 110 1.36 1.67 -2.61
CA ILE A 110 2.54 2.11 -3.38
C ILE A 110 3.81 1.39 -2.94
N TYR A 111 4.83 1.41 -3.79
CA TYR A 111 6.21 1.39 -3.33
C TYR A 111 6.65 2.83 -3.08
N TRP A 112 7.27 3.11 -1.95
CA TRP A 112 7.72 4.45 -1.59
C TRP A 112 9.24 4.52 -1.46
N ASP A 113 9.82 5.58 -2.03
CA ASP A 113 11.23 5.94 -1.86
C ASP A 113 11.31 7.04 -0.81
N ASN A 114 12.18 6.92 0.19
CA ASN A 114 12.27 7.89 1.30
C ASN A 114 12.62 9.32 0.86
N ARG A 115 13.07 9.52 -0.39
CA ARG A 115 13.32 10.84 -0.98
C ARG A 115 12.07 11.43 -1.63
N ALA A 116 11.04 10.64 -1.90
CA ALA A 116 9.77 11.09 -2.44
C ALA A 116 8.97 11.85 -1.36
N PRO A 117 8.09 12.79 -1.75
CA PRO A 117 7.20 13.42 -0.78
C PRO A 117 6.28 12.37 -0.14
N ALA A 118 5.99 12.54 1.15
CA ALA A 118 4.83 11.90 1.77
C ALA A 118 3.53 12.44 1.13
N PHE A 119 2.42 11.70 1.25
CA PHE A 119 1.14 12.16 0.69
C PHE A 119 0.65 13.45 1.37
N PHE A 120 0.86 13.55 2.67
CA PHE A 120 0.51 14.69 3.51
C PHE A 120 1.37 14.65 4.77
N THR A 121 1.43 15.79 5.45
CA THR A 121 2.07 16.00 6.74
C THR A 121 1.08 15.77 7.88
N GLN A 122 1.57 15.53 9.10
CA GLN A 122 0.71 15.49 10.29
C GLN A 122 -0.10 16.79 10.46
N THR A 123 0.51 17.94 10.16
CA THR A 123 -0.17 19.24 10.21
C THR A 123 -1.36 19.29 9.25
N GLU A 124 -1.20 18.77 8.03
CA GLU A 124 -2.31 18.66 7.08
C GLU A 124 -3.39 17.67 7.55
N MET A 125 -3.02 16.58 8.24
CA MET A 125 -4.00 15.66 8.84
C MET A 125 -4.84 16.30 9.96
N ALA A 126 -4.30 17.33 10.63
CA ALA A 126 -5.02 18.07 11.67
C ALA A 126 -5.89 19.22 11.10
N ASP A 127 -5.82 19.50 9.80
CA ASP A 127 -6.65 20.51 9.13
C ASP A 127 -8.12 20.04 9.11
N PRO A 128 -9.10 20.92 9.44
CA PRO A 128 -10.52 20.57 9.39
C PRO A 128 -11.03 20.09 8.02
N ARG A 129 -10.31 20.39 6.93
CA ARG A 129 -10.63 19.92 5.58
C ARG A 129 -10.14 18.50 5.34
N PHE A 130 -9.24 17.96 6.15
CA PHE A 130 -8.79 16.57 6.03
C PHE A 130 -9.94 15.64 6.43
N HIS A 131 -10.44 14.88 5.45
CA HIS A 131 -11.67 14.11 5.59
C HIS A 131 -11.43 12.63 5.88
N ILE A 132 -10.27 12.09 5.49
CA ILE A 132 -9.97 10.67 5.66
C ILE A 132 -10.06 10.28 7.14
N ARG A 133 -10.90 9.28 7.44
CA ARG A 133 -11.10 8.73 8.79
C ARG A 133 -10.51 7.33 8.95
N VAL A 134 -10.23 6.65 7.85
CA VAL A 134 -9.65 5.30 7.84
C VAL A 134 -8.50 5.23 6.84
N ILE A 135 -7.34 4.73 7.27
CA ILE A 135 -6.19 4.48 6.40
C ILE A 135 -5.76 3.03 6.56
N ALA A 136 -5.83 2.27 5.47
CA ALA A 136 -5.20 0.97 5.33
C ALA A 136 -3.86 1.16 4.61
N ASP A 137 -2.77 1.22 5.37
CA ASP A 137 -1.42 1.37 4.83
C ASP A 137 -0.75 0.01 4.62
N VAL A 138 -0.80 -0.48 3.38
CA VAL A 138 -0.26 -1.79 3.00
C VAL A 138 1.27 -1.77 2.87
N THR A 139 1.87 -0.59 2.70
CA THR A 139 3.35 -0.49 2.63
C THR A 139 3.96 -0.75 4.01
N CYS A 140 3.27 -0.30 5.06
CA CYS A 140 3.66 -0.42 6.45
C CYS A 140 5.06 0.17 6.75
N ASP A 141 5.45 1.20 5.99
CA ASP A 141 6.67 1.97 6.28
C ASP A 141 6.46 2.77 7.56
N ILE A 142 7.31 2.55 8.58
CA ILE A 142 7.12 3.14 9.90
C ILE A 142 7.66 4.57 9.96
N ALA A 143 6.88 5.48 10.52
CA ALA A 143 7.29 6.86 10.77
C ALA A 143 8.60 6.93 11.60
N PRO A 144 9.49 7.93 11.37
CA PRO A 144 9.28 9.12 10.54
C PRO A 144 9.57 8.94 9.04
N ALA A 145 10.12 7.79 8.62
CA ALA A 145 10.43 7.50 7.23
C ALA A 145 9.25 6.75 6.58
N ALA A 146 8.13 7.46 6.37
CA ALA A 146 6.90 6.86 5.85
C ALA A 146 6.18 7.79 4.86
N SER A 147 5.48 7.19 3.88
CA SER A 147 4.58 7.92 2.98
C SER A 147 3.31 8.44 3.69
N ILE A 148 2.93 7.78 4.80
CA ILE A 148 1.83 8.13 5.68
C ILE A 148 2.40 8.42 7.08
N PRO A 149 2.36 9.66 7.57
CA PRO A 149 2.99 10.01 8.85
C PRO A 149 2.30 9.40 10.09
N ALA A 150 1.12 8.81 9.92
CA ALA A 150 0.36 8.14 10.98
C ALA A 150 0.70 6.65 11.17
N THR A 151 1.55 6.07 10.32
CA THR A 151 1.99 4.67 10.43
C THR A 151 3.02 4.53 11.55
N LEU A 152 2.54 4.47 12.80
CA LEU A 152 3.38 4.49 14.01
C LEU A 152 4.03 3.13 14.33
N ARG A 153 3.39 2.03 13.95
CA ARG A 153 3.85 0.66 14.16
C ARG A 153 3.08 -0.30 13.26
N PRO A 154 3.57 -1.54 13.05
CA PRO A 154 2.76 -2.59 12.48
C PRO A 154 1.62 -2.99 13.44
N THR A 155 0.50 -3.35 12.84
CA THR A 155 -0.63 -4.03 13.50
C THR A 155 -0.55 -5.52 13.22
N THR A 156 -1.31 -6.32 13.97
CA THR A 156 -1.35 -7.77 13.76
C THR A 156 -2.71 -8.18 13.22
N ILE A 157 -2.79 -9.32 12.53
CA ILE A 157 -4.06 -9.90 12.08
C ILE A 157 -5.08 -10.03 13.22
N ALA A 158 -4.63 -10.33 14.44
CA ALA A 158 -5.49 -10.45 15.62
C ALA A 158 -5.97 -9.09 16.16
N ASN A 159 -5.13 -8.05 16.08
CA ASN A 159 -5.41 -6.69 16.51
C ASN A 159 -5.06 -5.71 15.38
N PRO A 160 -5.93 -5.62 14.35
CA PRO A 160 -5.57 -5.03 13.05
C PRO A 160 -5.66 -3.52 13.00
N VAL A 161 -6.19 -2.86 14.04
CA VAL A 161 -6.48 -1.42 14.03
C VAL A 161 -5.97 -0.75 15.30
N PHE A 162 -5.37 0.42 15.15
CA PHE A 162 -5.18 1.41 16.21
C PHE A 162 -5.74 2.77 15.76
N GLY A 163 -6.00 3.67 16.69
CA GLY A 163 -6.39 5.05 16.37
C GLY A 163 -5.18 5.98 16.38
N PHE A 164 -5.13 6.94 15.47
CA PHE A 164 -4.14 8.02 15.46
C PHE A 164 -4.82 9.36 15.72
N ASP A 165 -4.31 10.15 16.68
CA ASP A 165 -4.76 11.53 16.89
C ASP A 165 -3.88 12.51 16.10
N PRO A 166 -4.38 13.16 15.03
CA PRO A 166 -3.59 14.11 14.24
C PRO A 166 -3.09 15.32 15.04
N LYS A 167 -3.83 15.74 16.08
CA LYS A 167 -3.47 16.92 16.87
C LYS A 167 -2.27 16.66 17.76
N THR A 168 -2.21 15.49 18.37
CA THR A 168 -1.12 15.13 19.30
C THR A 168 -0.03 14.30 18.63
N GLY A 169 -0.31 13.67 17.48
CA GLY A 169 0.59 12.76 16.78
C GLY A 169 0.77 11.41 17.47
N LYS A 170 -0.17 11.04 18.35
CA LYS A 170 -0.06 9.87 19.20
C LYS A 170 -1.08 8.80 18.85
N GLU A 171 -0.72 7.56 19.18
CA GLU A 171 -1.66 6.45 19.19
C GLU A 171 -2.72 6.67 20.28
N ILE A 172 -3.97 6.38 19.93
CA ILE A 172 -5.14 6.36 20.80
C ILE A 172 -5.94 5.08 20.54
N ALA A 173 -6.99 4.86 21.33
CA ALA A 173 -7.87 3.71 21.12
C ALA A 173 -8.50 3.75 19.71
N PRO A 174 -8.61 2.60 19.02
CA PRO A 174 -9.31 2.54 17.73
C PRO A 174 -10.77 2.96 17.87
N PHE A 175 -11.37 3.42 16.79
CA PHE A 175 -12.76 3.89 16.70
C PHE A 175 -13.06 5.12 17.57
N SER A 176 -12.03 5.87 17.95
CA SER A 176 -12.19 7.12 18.68
C SER A 176 -12.83 8.21 17.79
N PRO A 177 -13.81 9.00 18.27
CA PRO A 177 -14.53 9.99 17.45
C PRO A 177 -13.66 11.02 16.73
N HIS A 178 -12.47 11.31 17.28
CA HIS A 178 -11.51 12.27 16.74
C HIS A 178 -10.25 11.61 16.15
N GLY A 179 -10.14 10.29 16.23
CA GLY A 179 -9.01 9.52 15.71
C GLY A 179 -9.17 9.18 14.23
N ILE A 180 -8.05 8.92 13.57
CA ILE A 180 -8.02 8.25 12.26
C ILE A 180 -7.68 6.78 12.54
N ASP A 181 -8.53 5.87 12.07
CA ASP A 181 -8.29 4.44 12.24
C ASP A 181 -7.24 3.94 11.24
N MET A 182 -6.20 3.32 11.77
CA MET A 182 -5.03 2.88 11.03
C MET A 182 -4.97 1.36 11.01
N MET A 183 -4.92 0.77 9.80
CA MET A 183 -4.58 -0.64 9.58
C MET A 183 -3.22 -0.71 8.86
N THR A 184 -2.22 -1.30 9.51
CA THR A 184 -0.81 -1.29 9.09
C THR A 184 -0.21 -2.70 9.22
N ILE A 185 -0.81 -3.70 8.56
CA ILE A 185 -0.39 -5.11 8.72
C ILE A 185 0.76 -5.39 7.75
N ASP A 186 1.91 -5.82 8.26
CA ASP A 186 3.14 -6.08 7.48
C ASP A 186 3.17 -7.47 6.81
N ASN A 187 2.23 -8.35 7.17
CA ASN A 187 2.19 -9.74 6.73
C ASN A 187 0.84 -10.17 6.16
N LEU A 188 0.15 -9.27 5.45
CA LEU A 188 -1.17 -9.50 4.85
C LEU A 188 -1.34 -10.80 4.02
N PRO A 189 -0.34 -11.38 3.34
CA PRO A 189 -0.50 -12.70 2.72
C PRO A 189 -0.96 -13.80 3.70
N ASN A 190 -0.67 -13.64 5.00
CA ASN A 190 -1.10 -14.57 6.05
C ASN A 190 -2.59 -14.47 6.38
N GLU A 191 -3.32 -13.46 5.88
CA GLU A 191 -4.79 -13.42 5.94
C GLU A 191 -5.42 -14.44 4.99
N MET A 192 -4.69 -14.92 3.99
CA MET A 192 -5.12 -15.94 3.03
C MET A 192 -4.01 -16.98 2.82
N PRO A 193 -3.60 -17.71 3.89
CA PRO A 193 -2.36 -18.46 3.89
C PRO A 193 -2.39 -19.64 2.90
N ARG A 194 -3.57 -20.25 2.67
CA ARG A 194 -3.73 -21.37 1.74
C ARG A 194 -3.53 -20.91 0.30
N ASP A 195 -4.23 -19.87 -0.12
CA ASP A 195 -4.10 -19.28 -1.47
C ASP A 195 -2.69 -18.73 -1.70
N ALA A 196 -2.11 -18.03 -0.71
CA ALA A 196 -0.75 -17.53 -0.78
C ALA A 196 0.27 -18.67 -0.96
N SER A 197 0.13 -19.76 -0.20
CA SER A 197 1.02 -20.94 -0.31
C SER A 197 0.90 -21.63 -1.67
N ILE A 198 -0.32 -21.80 -2.18
CA ILE A 198 -0.55 -22.40 -3.50
C ILE A 198 0.05 -21.51 -4.60
N SER A 199 -0.20 -20.20 -4.55
CA SER A 199 0.34 -19.25 -5.52
C SER A 199 1.87 -19.24 -5.51
N PHE A 200 2.49 -19.19 -4.32
CA PHE A 200 3.94 -19.26 -4.19
C PHE A 200 4.50 -20.58 -4.72
N GLY A 201 3.89 -21.72 -4.35
CA GLY A 201 4.31 -23.05 -4.80
C GLY A 201 4.27 -23.18 -6.32
N ASN A 202 3.20 -22.70 -6.96
CA ASN A 202 3.08 -22.71 -8.42
C ASN A 202 4.18 -21.86 -9.08
N GLN A 203 4.40 -20.63 -8.61
CA GLN A 203 5.46 -19.75 -9.12
C GLN A 203 6.85 -20.38 -8.96
N PHE A 204 7.10 -21.04 -7.81
CA PHE A 204 8.34 -21.74 -7.56
C PHE A 204 8.55 -22.92 -8.50
N ILE A 205 7.54 -23.78 -8.66
CA ILE A 205 7.60 -24.97 -9.54
C ILE A 205 7.79 -24.55 -11.00
N GLU A 206 7.09 -23.50 -11.44
CA GLU A 206 7.11 -23.06 -12.83
C GLU A 206 8.41 -22.34 -13.20
N HIS A 207 8.92 -21.46 -12.32
CA HIS A 207 9.99 -20.53 -12.68
C HIS A 207 11.33 -20.79 -11.98
N ILE A 208 11.33 -21.40 -10.79
CA ILE A 208 12.55 -21.56 -9.98
C ILE A 208 13.06 -23.00 -10.01
N LEU A 209 12.18 -23.98 -9.90
CA LEU A 209 12.57 -25.40 -9.93
C LEU A 209 13.34 -25.79 -11.20
N PRO A 210 12.96 -25.35 -12.42
CA PRO A 210 13.74 -25.63 -13.62
C PRO A 210 15.13 -24.98 -13.60
N GLU A 211 15.26 -23.80 -12.97
CA GLU A 211 16.53 -23.09 -12.86
C GLU A 211 17.49 -23.77 -11.87
N LEU A 212 16.97 -24.35 -10.78
CA LEU A 212 17.75 -25.12 -9.80
C LEU A 212 18.36 -26.40 -10.38
N LEU A 213 17.74 -26.98 -11.42
CA LEU A 213 18.20 -28.20 -12.07
C LEU A 213 19.25 -27.95 -13.15
N LYS A 214 19.52 -26.68 -13.51
CA LYS A 214 20.55 -26.33 -14.49
C LYS A 214 21.92 -26.35 -13.82
N GLU A 215 22.93 -26.83 -14.53
CA GLU A 215 24.33 -26.71 -14.08
C GLU A 215 24.74 -25.25 -13.90
N ASN A 216 24.25 -24.36 -14.76
CA ASN A 216 24.49 -22.92 -14.70
C ASN A 216 23.17 -22.17 -14.90
N SER A 217 22.72 -21.44 -13.87
CA SER A 217 21.55 -20.57 -13.96
C SER A 217 21.90 -19.14 -13.54
N PRO A 218 21.80 -18.15 -14.45
CA PRO A 218 21.92 -16.75 -14.10
C PRO A 218 20.86 -16.28 -13.09
N VAL A 219 19.71 -16.95 -13.02
CA VAL A 219 18.66 -16.66 -12.02
C VAL A 219 19.14 -17.06 -10.64
N ILE A 220 19.64 -18.29 -10.50
CA ILE A 220 20.19 -18.79 -9.24
C ILE A 220 21.42 -17.98 -8.83
N GLU A 221 22.34 -17.72 -9.76
CA GLU A 221 23.53 -16.90 -9.50
C GLU A 221 23.19 -15.52 -8.91
N ARG A 222 22.19 -14.84 -9.48
CA ARG A 222 21.73 -13.54 -8.96
C ARG A 222 20.97 -13.64 -7.64
N ALA A 223 20.35 -14.79 -7.36
CA ALA A 223 19.60 -15.05 -6.13
C ALA A 223 20.49 -15.55 -4.98
N THR A 224 21.69 -16.07 -5.27
CA THR A 224 22.63 -16.58 -4.26
C THR A 224 23.27 -15.42 -3.48
N VAL A 225 22.78 -15.22 -2.25
CA VAL A 225 23.31 -14.20 -1.33
C VAL A 225 24.74 -14.53 -0.89
N ALA A 226 25.03 -15.79 -0.60
CA ALA A 226 26.36 -16.27 -0.23
C ALA A 226 26.62 -17.69 -0.76
N ASP A 227 27.87 -17.97 -1.15
CA ASP A 227 28.38 -19.29 -1.49
C ASP A 227 29.59 -19.60 -0.61
N ARG A 228 29.58 -20.76 0.05
CA ARG A 228 30.68 -21.23 0.93
C ARG A 228 31.16 -20.19 1.94
N GLY A 229 30.22 -19.46 2.54
CA GLY A 229 30.49 -18.45 3.57
C GLY A 229 31.02 -17.11 3.03
N VAL A 230 31.06 -16.93 1.70
CA VAL A 230 31.46 -15.67 1.06
C VAL A 230 30.24 -15.05 0.37
N LEU A 231 30.06 -13.74 0.54
CA LEU A 231 28.98 -13.02 -0.16
C LEU A 231 29.12 -13.17 -1.68
N GLY A 232 27.98 -13.34 -2.36
CA GLY A 232 27.92 -13.36 -3.82
C GLY A 232 28.30 -12.00 -4.42
N LYS A 233 28.67 -11.99 -5.70
CA LYS A 233 29.14 -10.78 -6.40
C LYS A 233 28.14 -9.61 -6.38
N HIS A 234 26.84 -9.92 -6.35
CA HIS A 234 25.77 -8.93 -6.34
C HIS A 234 25.45 -8.39 -4.94
N PHE A 235 25.95 -9.02 -3.89
CA PHE A 235 25.63 -8.72 -2.49
C PHE A 235 26.84 -8.15 -1.72
N GLN A 236 27.91 -7.79 -2.42
CA GLN A 236 29.13 -7.22 -1.82
C GLN A 236 28.87 -5.93 -1.03
N TYR A 237 27.80 -5.20 -1.35
CA TYR A 237 27.40 -4.01 -0.59
C TYR A 237 26.98 -4.32 0.87
N LEU A 238 26.72 -5.59 1.20
CA LEU A 238 26.41 -6.03 2.56
C LEU A 238 27.64 -6.30 3.41
N ASN A 239 28.85 -6.25 2.86
CA ASN A 239 30.08 -6.69 3.54
C ASN A 239 30.31 -6.00 4.90
N ASP A 240 29.93 -4.72 5.01
CA ASP A 240 30.04 -3.93 6.24
C ASP A 240 29.11 -4.39 7.38
N TYR A 241 28.18 -5.32 7.11
CA TYR A 241 27.22 -5.86 8.07
C TYR A 241 27.51 -7.31 8.50
N VAL A 242 28.52 -7.97 7.91
CA VAL A 242 28.79 -9.42 8.13
C VAL A 242 29.95 -9.67 9.09
N PHE A 243 30.45 -8.63 9.76
CA PHE A 243 31.56 -8.71 10.73
C PHE A 243 31.25 -7.93 12.01
#